data_AF-A0ABD0QAG4-F1
#
_entry.id   AF-A0ABD0QAG4-F1
#
_cell.length_a   1.000
_cell.length_b   1.000
_cell.length_c   1.000
_cell.angle_alpha   90.00
_cell.angle_beta   90.00
_cell.angle_gamma   90.00
#
_symmetry.space_group_name_H-M   'P 1'
#
loop_
_entity.id
_entity.type
_entity.pdbx_description
1 polymer ?
#
loop_
_entity_poly.entity_id
_entity_poly.type
_entity_poly.pdbx_seq_one_letter_code
_entity_poly.pdbx_strand_id
1 'polypeptide(L)' 'VDCDIDVPKTIQMVRSQRSGMVQTEAQYRFIYMAVQHYIETLQRRIEEEQ' A
#
# COMPACT_ATOMS: atom_id res chain seq x y z
N VAL A 1 -10.88 10.84 2.90
CA VAL A 1 -9.87 10.62 3.95
C VAL A 1 -8.57 11.11 3.39
N ASP A 2 -8.02 12.18 3.95
CA ASP A 2 -6.72 12.70 3.52
C ASP A 2 -5.68 12.09 4.48
N CYS A 3 -5.01 11.04 4.01
CA CYS A 3 -3.99 10.35 4.80
C CYS A 3 -2.77 10.04 3.94
N ASP A 4 -1.59 10.27 4.51
CA ASP A 4 -0.32 9.98 3.85
C ASP A 4 -0.02 8.48 3.88
N ILE A 5 0.37 7.94 2.72
CA ILE A 5 0.79 6.54 2.59
C ILE A 5 2.28 6.50 2.24
N ASP A 6 3.09 6.15 3.24
CA ASP A 6 4.55 5.99 3.09
C ASP A 6 4.91 4.50 3.06
N VAL A 7 4.88 3.91 1.85
CA VAL A 7 5.24 2.51 1.63
C VAL A 7 6.70 2.21 2.03
N PRO A 8 7.72 3.01 1.66
CA PRO A 8 9.11 2.77 2.07
C PRO A 8 9.28 2.70 3.58
N LYS A 9 8.75 3.68 4.33
CA LYS A 9 8.84 3.73 5.78
C LYS A 9 8.12 2.56 6.44
N THR A 10 6.96 2.18 5.91
CA THR A 10 6.20 1.03 6.40
C THR A 10 6.99 -0.28 6.20
N ILE A 11 7.66 -0.45 5.06
CA ILE A 11 8.51 -1.62 4.79
C ILE A 11 9.69 -1.67 5.74
N GLN A 12 10.33 -0.54 6.03
CA GLN A 12 11.40 -0.48 7.04
C GLN A 12 10.89 -0.89 8.43
N MET A 13 9.71 -0.40 8.82
CA MET A 13 9.08 -0.75 10.10
C MET A 13 8.75 -2.25 10.22
N VAL A 14 8.20 -2.89 9.19
CA VAL A 14 7.92 -4.34 9.28
C VAL A 14 9.22 -5.17 9.30
N ARG A 15 10.27 -4.70 8.62
CA ARG A 15 11.60 -5.33 8.65
C ARG A 15 12.28 -5.24 10.02
N SER A 16 12.01 -4.19 10.79
CA SER A 16 12.52 -4.07 12.16
C SER A 16 11.82 -5.05 13.13
N GLN A 17 10.59 -5.46 12.83
CA GLN A 17 9.86 -6.47 13.61
C GLN A 17 10.25 -7.90 13.19
N ARG A 18 10.43 -8.13 11.89
CA ARG A 18 10.86 -9.42 11.35
C ARG A 18 11.75 -9.20 10.13
N SER A 19 13.00 -9.62 10.23
CA SER A 19 13.95 -9.51 9.12
C SER A 19 13.47 -10.29 7.89
N GLY A 20 13.82 -9.79 6.71
CA GLY A 20 13.45 -10.43 5.44
C GLY A 20 11.99 -10.24 5.02
N MET A 21 11.22 -9.33 5.63
CA MET A 21 9.92 -8.93 5.08
C MET A 21 10.12 -8.13 3.78
N VAL A 22 9.35 -8.50 2.74
CA VAL A 22 9.40 -7.94 1.37
C VAL A 22 10.81 -8.04 0.78
N GLN A 23 11.12 -9.15 0.11
CA GLN A 23 12.50 -9.45 -0.33
C GLN A 23 12.75 -9.13 -1.80
N THR A 24 11.71 -9.20 -2.63
CA THR A 24 11.87 -9.06 -4.09
C THR A 24 11.33 -7.74 -4.58
N GLU A 25 11.90 -7.25 -5.68
CA GLU A 25 11.40 -6.06 -6.38
C GLU A 25 9.95 -6.26 -6.83
N ALA A 26 9.57 -7.48 -7.23
CA ALA A 26 8.19 -7.81 -7.60
C ALA A 26 7.22 -7.63 -6.43
N GLN A 27 7.56 -8.08 -5.21
CA GLN A 27 6.75 -7.87 -4.02
C GLN A 27 6.64 -6.38 -3.66
N TYR A 28 7.75 -5.64 -3.76
CA TYR A 28 7.76 -4.20 -3.51
C TYR A 28 6.80 -3.48 -4.47
N ARG A 29 6.92 -3.73 -5.79
CA ARG A 29 6.01 -3.18 -6.80
C ARG A 29 4.55 -3.58 -6.58
N PHE A 30 4.31 -4.83 -6.21
CA PHE A 30 2.96 -5.33 -5.95
C PHE A 30 2.26 -4.56 -4.84
N ILE A 31 2.98 -4.18 -3.77
CA ILE A 31 2.39 -3.39 -2.68
C ILE A 31 1.86 -2.04 -3.20
N TYR A 32 2.64 -1.33 -4.03
CA TYR A 32 2.17 -0.08 -4.64
C TYR A 32 0.94 -0.29 -5.51
N MET A 33 0.97 -1.31 -6.37
CA MET A 33 -0.15 -1.63 -7.26
C MET A 33 -1.42 -1.98 -6.48
N ALA A 34 -1.31 -2.79 -5.43
CA ALA A 34 -2.44 -3.20 -4.61
C ALA A 34 -3.04 -2.02 -3.82
N VAL A 35 -2.21 -1.16 -3.25
CA VAL A 35 -2.65 0.05 -2.54
C VAL A 35 -3.34 1.02 -3.50
N GLN A 36 -2.74 1.30 -4.66
CA GLN A 36 -3.34 2.15 -5.68
C GLN A 36 -4.70 1.61 -6.13
N HIS A 37 -4.76 0.32 -6.47
CA HIS A 37 -6.00 -0.32 -6.90
C HIS A 37 -7.11 -0.25 -5.82
N TYR A 38 -6.74 -0.41 -4.55
CA TYR A 38 -7.67 -0.26 -3.44
C TYR A 38 -8.23 1.16 -3.34
N ILE A 39 -7.37 2.17 -3.44
CA ILE A 39 -7.76 3.60 -3.40
C ILE A 39 -8.73 3.91 -4.55
N GLU A 40 -8.39 3.52 -5.78
CA GLU A 40 -9.23 3.74 -6.96
C GLU A 40 -10.58 3.03 -6.84
N THR A 41 -10.61 1.83 -6.26
CA THR A 41 -11.84 1.06 -6.05
C THR A 41 -12.69 1.64 -4.91
N LEU A 42 -12.06 2.24 -3.90
CA LEU A 42 -12.76 2.95 -2.83
C LEU A 42 -13.35 4.26 -3.33
N GLN A 43 -12.60 5.03 -4.13
CA GLN A 43 -13.06 6.28 -4.73
C GLN A 43 -14.28 6.06 -5.62
N ARG A 44 -14.25 5.08 -6.53
CA ARG A 44 -15.40 4.73 -7.37
C ARG A 44 -16.64 4.37 -6.56
N ARG A 45 -16.50 3.60 -5.49
CA ARG A 45 -17.64 3.25 -4.62
C ARG A 45 -18.23 4.49 -3.93
N ILE A 46 -17.38 5.40 -3.46
CA ILE A 46 -17.84 6.65 -2.85
C ILE A 46 -18.57 7.52 -3.87
N GLU A 47 -18.12 7.58 -5.12
CA GLU A 47 -18.77 8.32 -6.21
C GLU A 47 -20.12 7.70 -6.60
N GLU A 48 -20.25 6.37 -6.61
CA GLU A 48 -21.51 5.67 -6.90
C GLU A 48 -22.57 5.83 -5.79
N GLU A 49 -22.14 6.09 -4.55
CA GLU A 49 -23.03 6.31 -3.40
C GLU A 49 -23.46 7.79 -3.20
N GLN A 50 -22.88 8.73 -3.96
CA GLN A 50 -23.22 10.17 -3.94
C GLN A 50 -24.34 10.52 -4.92
#